data_AF-A0A965QSU0-F1
#
_entry.id   AF-A0A965QSU0-F1
#
_cell.length_a   1.000
_cell.length_b   1.000
_cell.length_c   1.000
_cell.angle_alpha   90.00
_cell.angle_beta   90.00
_cell.angle_gamma   90.00
#
_symmetry.space_group_name_H-M   'P 1'
#
loop_
_entity.id
_entity.type
_entity.pdbx_description
1 polymer ?
#
loop_
_entity_poly.entity_id
_entity_poly.type
_entity_poly.pdbx_seq_one_letter_code
_entity_poly.pdbx_strand_id
1 'polypeptide(L)'
;MVMSPDQQAFDMAVVADQVMPLPAEGAHGGHGGAHGLNDVFPWLRLPIVIPGGSMWASTYFLLTGFHAIHVIVGLIVFAVLLTWTLNAKRAGAIENAGLYWHFVDLVWIFLFPLLYLF
;
A
#
# COMPACT_ATOMS: atom_id res chain seq x y z
N MET A 1 40.04 32.65 -6.16
CA MET A 1 39.97 32.23 -7.58
C MET A 1 38.52 31.88 -7.84
N VAL A 2 37.78 32.79 -8.49
CA VAL A 2 36.34 32.66 -8.75
C VAL A 2 36.18 31.71 -9.93
N MET A 3 35.48 30.59 -9.74
CA MET A 3 35.24 29.57 -10.76
C MET A 3 34.20 30.07 -11.76
N SER A 4 34.47 29.88 -13.06
CA SER A 4 33.62 30.27 -14.17
C SER A 4 32.33 29.42 -14.23
N PRO A 5 31.14 30.03 -14.47
CA PRO A 5 29.84 29.34 -14.51
C PRO A 5 29.72 28.24 -15.57
N ASP A 6 30.51 28.36 -16.63
CA ASP A 6 30.57 27.49 -17.79
C ASP A 6 31.18 26.11 -17.46
N GLN A 7 32.09 26.02 -16.48
CA GLN A 7 32.62 24.74 -16.01
C GLN A 7 31.60 23.91 -15.21
N GLN A 8 30.63 24.56 -14.55
CA GLN A 8 29.57 23.88 -13.79
C GLN A 8 28.48 23.29 -14.71
N ALA A 9 28.22 23.91 -15.86
CA ALA A 9 27.21 23.44 -16.81
C ALA A 9 27.63 22.13 -17.51
N PHE A 10 28.91 21.98 -17.85
CA PHE A 10 29.44 20.74 -18.41
C PHE A 10 29.43 19.58 -17.41
N ASP A 11 29.58 19.88 -16.11
CA ASP A 11 29.53 18.87 -15.04
C ASP A 11 28.07 18.45 -14.74
N MET A 12 27.14 19.40 -14.63
CA MET A 12 25.72 19.11 -14.35
C MET A 12 24.96 18.45 -15.51
N ALA A 13 25.39 18.65 -16.76
CA ALA A 13 24.80 17.99 -17.93
C ALA A 13 25.20 16.50 -18.03
N VAL A 14 26.46 16.18 -17.71
CA VAL A 14 26.95 14.79 -17.59
C VAL A 14 26.32 14.09 -16.38
N VAL A 15 26.20 14.81 -15.26
CA VAL A 15 25.54 14.29 -14.06
C VAL A 15 24.04 14.07 -14.30
N ALA A 16 23.35 14.92 -15.07
CA ALA A 16 21.94 14.72 -15.42
C ALA A 16 21.71 13.50 -16.34
N ASP A 17 22.60 13.26 -17.30
CA ASP A 17 22.57 12.07 -18.18
C ASP A 17 22.87 10.78 -17.39
N GLN A 18 23.77 10.83 -16.40
CA GLN A 18 24.04 9.72 -15.48
C GLN A 18 22.93 9.48 -14.44
N VAL A 19 22.21 10.52 -14.03
CA VAL A 19 21.12 10.44 -13.04
C VAL A 19 19.81 9.96 -13.67
N MET A 20 19.56 10.27 -14.95
CA MET A 20 18.36 9.83 -15.67
C MET A 20 18.73 9.49 -17.12
N PRO A 21 19.24 8.28 -17.39
CA PRO A 21 19.45 7.86 -18.78
C PRO A 21 18.09 7.83 -19.46
N LEU A 22 17.89 8.70 -20.46
CA LEU A 22 16.70 8.61 -21.30
C LEU A 22 16.72 7.21 -21.96
N PRO A 23 15.57 6.51 -22.04
CA PRO A 23 15.52 5.23 -22.72
C PRO A 23 15.82 5.46 -24.20
N ALA A 24 17.10 5.32 -24.56
CA ALA A 24 17.54 5.32 -25.93
C ALA A 24 16.86 4.15 -26.63
N GLU A 25 16.19 4.46 -27.73
CA GLU A 25 15.53 3.52 -28.63
C GLU A 25 16.46 2.35 -28.96
N GLY A 26 16.21 1.20 -28.33
CA GLY A 26 17.07 0.03 -28.44
C GLY A 26 16.64 -1.12 -27.54
N ALA A 27 15.33 -1.27 -27.35
CA ALA A 27 14.75 -2.35 -26.56
C ALA A 27 14.80 -3.69 -27.32
N HIS A 28 15.96 -4.34 -27.37
CA HIS A 28 16.03 -5.79 -27.61
C HIS A 28 17.27 -6.41 -26.95
N GLY A 29 17.03 -7.14 -25.84
CA GLY A 29 17.89 -8.23 -25.41
C GLY A 29 18.57 -8.04 -24.05
N GLY A 30 18.18 -8.89 -23.09
CA GLY A 30 19.05 -9.30 -21.98
C GLY A 30 18.71 -8.70 -20.63
N HIS A 31 18.01 -9.50 -19.81
CA HIS A 31 18.02 -9.51 -18.33
C HIS A 31 18.76 -8.35 -17.63
N GLY A 32 18.18 -7.15 -17.69
CA GLY A 32 18.62 -5.99 -16.93
C GLY A 32 18.08 -6.05 -15.51
N GLY A 33 18.74 -6.83 -14.64
CA GLY A 33 18.57 -6.68 -13.20
C GLY A 33 19.01 -5.27 -12.82
N ALA A 34 18.08 -4.49 -12.27
CA ALA A 34 18.34 -3.14 -11.79
C ALA A 34 19.47 -3.18 -10.74
N HIS A 35 20.69 -2.86 -11.17
CA HIS A 35 21.85 -2.72 -10.29
C HIS A 35 21.67 -1.42 -9.51
N GLY A 36 21.10 -1.53 -8.31
CA GLY A 36 20.69 -0.37 -7.51
C GLY A 36 21.91 0.42 -7.03
N LEU A 37 21.71 1.68 -6.67
CA LEU A 37 22.76 2.55 -6.10
C LEU A 37 23.52 1.94 -4.91
N ASN A 38 22.92 0.97 -4.21
CA ASN A 38 23.54 0.22 -3.10
C ASN A 38 24.73 -0.64 -3.53
N ASP A 39 24.76 -1.10 -4.78
CA ASP A 39 25.80 -1.98 -5.30
C ASP A 39 26.99 -1.17 -5.85
N VAL A 40 26.75 0.08 -6.26
CA VAL A 40 27.75 1.00 -6.82
C VAL A 40 28.41 1.87 -5.74
N PHE A 41 27.66 2.21 -4.68
CA PHE A 41 28.14 3.02 -3.56
C PHE A 41 27.99 2.25 -2.24
N PRO A 42 28.98 1.41 -1.85
CA PRO A 42 28.92 0.59 -0.63
C PRO A 42 28.76 1.40 0.68
N TRP A 43 29.14 2.68 0.63
CA TRP A 43 29.09 3.63 1.74
C TRP A 43 27.75 4.38 1.83
N LEU A 44 26.96 4.40 0.76
CA LEU A 44 25.64 5.03 0.71
C LEU A 44 24.57 3.93 0.78
N ARG A 45 24.62 3.12 1.84
CA ARG A 45 23.53 2.18 2.15
C ARG A 45 22.31 2.99 2.56
N LEU A 46 21.43 3.25 1.62
CA LEU A 46 20.13 3.85 1.91
C LEU A 46 19.28 2.81 2.64
N PRO A 47 19.04 2.94 3.96
CA PRO A 47 18.22 2.00 4.70
C PRO A 47 16.78 2.50 4.63
N ILE A 48 16.13 2.31 3.47
CA ILE A 48 14.70 1.98 3.34
C ILE A 48 14.33 1.78 1.85
N VAL A 49 15.00 0.85 1.19
CA VAL A 49 14.28 0.04 0.19
C VAL A 49 13.70 -1.10 1.01
N ILE A 50 12.37 -1.22 1.11
CA ILE A 50 11.75 -2.44 1.64
C ILE A 50 11.97 -3.49 0.55
N PRO A 51 13.00 -4.36 0.66
CA PRO A 51 13.29 -5.34 -0.36
C PRO A 51 12.33 -6.49 -0.05
N GLY A 52 11.10 -6.41 -0.57
CA GLY A 52 10.09 -7.46 -0.36
C GLY A 52 8.81 -7.03 0.37
N GLY A 53 8.46 -5.76 0.41
CA GLY A 53 7.06 -5.38 0.59
C GLY A 53 6.34 -5.64 -0.73
N SER A 54 6.10 -6.90 -1.08
CA SER A 54 5.34 -7.22 -2.28
C SER A 54 4.03 -6.43 -2.24
N MET A 55 3.67 -5.72 -3.32
CA MET A 55 2.41 -4.98 -3.37
C MET A 55 1.24 -5.86 -2.94
N TRP A 56 1.33 -7.15 -3.24
CA TRP A 56 0.44 -8.19 -2.75
C TRP A 56 0.32 -8.22 -1.21
N ALA A 57 1.43 -8.32 -0.48
CA ALA A 57 1.40 -8.36 0.99
C ALA A 57 0.87 -7.05 1.60
N SER A 58 1.27 -5.90 1.06
CA SER A 58 0.79 -4.59 1.52
C SER A 58 -0.72 -4.44 1.32
N THR A 59 -1.24 -4.83 0.15
CA THR A 59 -2.68 -4.77 -0.15
C THR A 59 -3.46 -5.80 0.68
N TYR A 60 -2.90 -7.00 0.88
CA TYR A 60 -3.48 -8.05 1.72
C TYR A 60 -3.69 -7.55 3.16
N PHE A 61 -2.64 -7.04 3.82
CA PHE A 61 -2.73 -6.57 5.20
C PHE A 61 -3.59 -5.30 5.34
N LEU A 62 -3.60 -4.42 4.33
CA LEU A 62 -4.46 -3.24 4.33
C LEU A 62 -5.95 -3.64 4.27
N LEU A 63 -6.33 -4.47 3.30
CA LEU A 63 -7.74 -4.85 3.11
C LEU A 63 -8.26 -5.73 4.25
N THR A 64 -7.50 -6.76 4.64
CA THR A 64 -7.89 -7.63 5.76
C THR A 64 -7.86 -6.91 7.10
N GLY A 65 -6.86 -6.05 7.33
CA GLY A 65 -6.77 -5.23 8.54
C GLY A 65 -7.91 -4.21 8.65
N PHE A 66 -8.24 -3.51 7.55
CA PHE A 66 -9.40 -2.61 7.51
C PHE A 66 -10.70 -3.36 7.78
N HIS A 67 -10.89 -4.53 7.19
CA HIS A 67 -12.06 -5.37 7.46
C HIS A 67 -12.13 -5.85 8.93
N ALA A 68 -11.02 -6.31 9.50
CA ALA A 68 -10.96 -6.75 10.89
C ALA A 68 -11.37 -5.63 11.86
N ILE A 69 -10.98 -4.38 11.60
CA ILE A 69 -11.44 -3.22 12.38
C ILE A 69 -12.96 -3.06 12.31
N HIS A 70 -13.57 -3.24 11.13
CA HIS A 70 -15.03 -3.14 10.99
C HIS A 70 -15.77 -4.25 11.73
N VAL A 71 -15.25 -5.48 11.68
CA VAL A 71 -15.80 -6.61 12.46
C VAL A 71 -15.77 -6.30 13.95
N ILE A 72 -14.66 -5.76 14.47
CA ILE A 72 -14.53 -5.37 15.88
C ILE A 72 -15.54 -4.28 16.24
N VAL A 73 -15.70 -3.25 15.41
CA VAL A 73 -16.70 -2.18 15.61
C VAL A 73 -18.12 -2.78 15.64
N GLY A 74 -18.43 -3.68 14.70
CA GLY A 74 -19.72 -4.38 14.67
C GLY A 74 -19.97 -5.24 15.91
N LEU A 75 -18.96 -5.95 16.39
CA LEU A 75 -19.05 -6.74 17.62
C LEU A 75 -19.32 -5.86 18.85
N ILE A 76 -18.69 -4.69 18.93
CA ILE A 76 -18.96 -3.73 20.01
C ILE A 76 -20.41 -3.25 19.94
N VAL A 77 -20.91 -2.90 18.74
CA VAL A 77 -22.32 -2.49 18.55
C VAL A 77 -23.28 -3.62 18.96
N PHE A 78 -23.00 -4.86 18.56
CA PHE A 78 -23.81 -6.01 18.99
C PHE A 78 -23.75 -6.27 20.49
N ALA A 79 -22.58 -6.15 21.10
CA ALA A 79 -22.43 -6.32 22.54
C ALA A 79 -23.27 -5.29 23.31
N VAL A 80 -23.29 -4.03 22.86
CA VAL A 80 -24.16 -2.99 23.44
C VAL A 80 -25.63 -3.33 23.23
N LEU A 81 -26.03 -3.78 22.03
CA LEU A 81 -27.41 -4.15 21.73
C LEU A 81 -27.90 -5.36 22.54
N LEU A 82 -27.04 -6.34 22.83
CA LEU A 82 -27.39 -7.49 23.68
C LEU A 82 -27.75 -7.07 25.11
N THR A 83 -27.13 -6.00 25.63
CA THR A 83 -27.46 -5.49 26.97
C THR A 83 -28.77 -4.68 27.00
N TRP A 84 -29.35 -4.36 25.84
CA TRP A 84 -30.59 -3.60 25.75
C TRP A 84 -31.83 -4.49 25.78
N THR A 85 -32.83 -4.07 26.56
CA THR A 85 -34.16 -4.67 26.54
C THR A 85 -34.82 -4.40 25.19
N LEU A 86 -35.24 -5.45 24.48
CA LEU A 86 -35.95 -5.35 23.21
C LEU A 86 -37.27 -4.60 23.43
N ASN A 87 -37.36 -3.38 22.92
CA ASN A 87 -38.54 -2.52 23.05
C ASN A 87 -38.82 -1.89 21.68
N ALA A 88 -40.09 -1.74 21.30
CA ALA A 88 -40.50 -1.33 19.94
C ALA A 88 -39.88 0.01 19.49
N LYS A 89 -39.58 0.89 20.44
CA LYS A 89 -38.93 2.19 20.20
C LYS A 89 -37.46 2.09 19.77
N ARG A 90 -36.81 0.95 20.02
CA ARG A 90 -35.40 0.67 19.74
C ARG A 90 -35.19 -0.34 18.61
N ALA A 91 -36.28 -0.84 18.01
CA ALA A 91 -36.25 -1.79 16.90
C ALA A 91 -35.44 -1.25 15.70
N GLY A 92 -35.60 0.04 15.35
CA GLY A 92 -34.85 0.64 14.25
C GLY A 92 -33.33 0.68 14.47
N ALA A 93 -32.85 0.74 15.72
CA ALA A 93 -31.42 0.67 16.00
C ALA A 93 -30.87 -0.75 15.78
N ILE A 94 -31.68 -1.77 16.05
CA ILE A 94 -31.34 -3.19 15.83
C ILE A 94 -31.35 -3.51 14.34
N GLU A 95 -32.35 -3.01 13.59
CA GLU A 95 -32.41 -3.15 12.14
C GLU A 95 -31.18 -2.51 11.47
N ASN A 96 -30.82 -1.28 11.86
CA ASN A 96 -29.63 -0.62 11.35
C ASN A 96 -28.33 -1.36 11.69
N ALA A 97 -28.22 -1.93 12.89
CA ALA A 97 -27.06 -2.73 13.28
C ALA A 97 -26.99 -4.07 12.51
N GLY A 98 -28.13 -4.71 12.27
CA GLY A 98 -28.22 -5.88 11.39
C GLY A 98 -27.79 -5.55 9.97
N LEU A 99 -28.24 -4.43 9.42
CA LEU A 99 -27.82 -3.93 8.10
C LEU A 99 -26.30 -3.67 8.05
N TYR A 100 -25.73 -3.07 9.10
CA TYR A 100 -24.28 -2.87 9.21
C TYR A 100 -23.52 -4.20 9.22
N TRP A 101 -24.02 -5.20 9.96
CA TRP A 101 -23.38 -6.51 10.01
C TRP A 101 -23.42 -7.23 8.67
N HIS A 102 -24.57 -7.19 8.00
CA HIS A 102 -24.71 -7.75 6.66
C HIS A 102 -23.77 -7.05 5.66
N PHE A 103 -23.58 -5.73 5.76
CA PHE A 103 -22.60 -5.04 4.94
C PHE A 103 -21.18 -5.55 5.18
N VAL A 104 -20.77 -5.75 6.43
CA VAL A 104 -19.44 -6.31 6.77
C VAL A 104 -19.29 -7.72 6.21
N ASP A 105 -20.31 -8.57 6.35
CA ASP A 105 -20.32 -9.93 5.78
C ASP A 105 -20.20 -9.92 4.25
N LEU A 106 -20.94 -9.04 3.56
CA LEU A 106 -20.84 -8.89 2.11
C LEU A 106 -19.42 -8.50 1.67
N VAL A 107 -18.75 -7.59 2.37
CA VAL A 107 -17.35 -7.25 2.06
C VAL A 107 -16.43 -8.46 2.23
N TRP A 108 -16.68 -9.30 3.25
CA TRP A 108 -15.89 -10.51 3.49
C TRP A 108 -16.04 -11.54 2.38
N ILE A 109 -17.26 -11.77 1.88
CA ILE A 109 -17.48 -12.74 0.80
C ILE A 109 -16.79 -12.34 -0.51
N PHE A 110 -16.50 -11.05 -0.72
CA PHE A 110 -15.73 -10.59 -1.88
C PHE A 110 -14.22 -10.62 -1.62
N LEU A 111 -13.77 -10.26 -0.41
CA LEU A 111 -12.35 -10.30 -0.05
C LEU A 111 -11.78 -11.72 -0.01
N PHE A 112 -12.57 -12.68 0.49
CA PHE A 112 -12.12 -14.07 0.61
C PHE A 112 -11.67 -14.67 -0.75
N PRO A 113 -12.49 -14.70 -1.82
CA PRO A 113 -12.03 -15.19 -3.11
C PRO A 113 -10.94 -14.30 -3.73
N LEU A 114 -11.01 -12.97 -3.60
CA LEU A 114 -10.03 -12.05 -4.18
C LEU A 114 -8.61 -12.27 -3.64
N LEU A 115 -8.47 -12.60 -2.35
CA LEU A 115 -7.17 -12.76 -1.68
C LEU A 115 -6.72 -14.22 -1.52
N TYR A 116 -7.66 -15.17 -1.50
CA TYR A 116 -7.35 -16.59 -1.27
C TYR A 116 -7.51 -17.49 -2.52
N LEU A 117 -8.29 -17.11 -3.54
CA LEU A 117 -8.54 -17.94 -4.74
C LEU A 117 -7.90 -17.41 -6.04
N PHE A 118 -7.41 -16.17 -6.06
CA PHE A 118 -6.65 -15.56 -7.17
C PHE A 118 -5.19 -15.35 -6.77
#